data_AF-B3P1L7-F1
#
_entry.id   AF-B3P1L7-F1
#
_cell.length_a   1.000
_cell.length_b   1.000
_cell.length_c   1.000
_cell.angle_alpha   90.00
_cell.angle_beta   90.00
_cell.angle_gamma   90.00
#
_symmetry.space_group_name_H-M   'P 1'
#
loop_
_entity.id
_entity.type
_entity.pdbx_description
1 polymer ?
#
loop_
_entity_poly.entity_id
_entity_poly.type
_entity_poly.pdbx_seq_one_letter_code
_entity_poly.pdbx_strand_id
1 'polypeptide(L)'
;MLRRDNADPVIRQFILRTAVLNYLGKSLREQYNEYCLLGIHHEEISLKIGSDQDLAAEPTLSELFEMQRLKTTATHRLLMREYHELLAYMMDKSDLWDSPEYFKAKAALGAATHNLRVCAPTKPMD
;
A
#
# COMPACT_ATOMS: atom_id res chain seq x y z
N MET A 1 21.43 -21.29 30.15
CA MET A 1 20.21 -21.77 29.47
C MET A 1 19.47 -20.58 28.91
N LEU A 2 19.55 -20.35 27.60
CA LEU A 2 18.84 -19.27 26.92
C LEU A 2 17.34 -19.61 26.96
N ARG A 3 16.57 -18.93 27.81
CA ARG A 3 15.11 -18.88 27.68
C ARG A 3 14.85 -18.35 26.27
N ARG A 4 14.44 -19.21 25.35
CA ARG A 4 13.80 -18.78 24.12
C ARG A 4 12.54 -18.07 24.56
N ASP A 5 12.58 -16.75 24.57
CA ASP A 5 11.44 -15.88 24.88
C ASP A 5 10.32 -16.26 23.93
N ASN A 6 9.44 -17.11 24.45
CA ASN A 6 8.20 -17.40 23.80
C ASN A 6 7.30 -16.21 24.05
N ALA A 7 7.52 -15.11 23.31
CA ALA A 7 6.60 -13.98 23.30
C ALA A 7 5.17 -14.52 23.20
N ASP A 8 4.27 -13.98 24.02
CA ASP A 8 2.85 -14.34 24.04
C ASP A 8 2.33 -14.40 22.59
N PRO A 9 1.62 -15.47 22.17
CA PRO A 9 1.05 -15.58 20.84
C PRO A 9 0.30 -14.31 20.40
N VAL A 10 -0.37 -13.64 21.34
CA VAL A 10 -1.09 -12.39 21.10
C VAL A 10 -0.14 -11.26 20.71
N ILE A 11 0.96 -11.10 21.46
CA ILE A 11 2.03 -10.12 21.21
C ILE A 11 2.74 -10.40 19.88
N ARG A 12 2.99 -11.67 19.53
CA ARG A 12 3.55 -12.02 18.22
C ARG A 12 2.64 -11.62 17.08
N GLN A 13 1.33 -11.87 17.22
CA GLN A 13 0.37 -11.50 16.19
C GLN A 13 0.28 -9.98 16.02
N PHE A 14 0.37 -9.22 17.12
CA PHE A 14 0.51 -7.77 17.08
C PHE A 14 1.70 -7.32 16.24
N ILE A 15 2.89 -7.89 16.53
CA ILE A 15 4.13 -7.57 15.81
C ILE A 15 3.99 -7.91 14.32
N LEU A 16 3.50 -9.10 14.00
CA LEU A 16 3.35 -9.57 12.61
C LEU A 16 2.37 -8.71 11.81
N ARG A 17 1.16 -8.48 12.35
CA ARG A 17 0.15 -7.64 11.68
C ARG A 17 0.63 -6.21 11.48
N THR A 18 1.32 -5.65 12.48
CA THR A 18 1.92 -4.31 12.39
C THR A 18 3.00 -4.26 11.30
N ALA A 19 3.86 -5.29 11.23
CA ALA A 19 4.90 -5.38 10.21
C ALA A 19 4.33 -5.49 8.80
N VAL A 20 3.31 -6.34 8.61
CA VAL A 20 2.59 -6.48 7.33
C VAL A 20 1.97 -5.16 6.91
N LEU A 21 1.29 -4.47 7.83
CA LEU A 21 0.65 -3.19 7.53
C LEU A 21 1.68 -2.12 7.09
N ASN A 22 2.82 -2.03 7.79
CA ASN A 22 3.89 -1.11 7.44
C ASN A 22 4.51 -1.44 6.08
N TYR A 23 4.74 -2.72 5.80
CA TYR A 23 5.24 -3.17 4.51
C TYR A 23 4.30 -2.77 3.37
N LEU A 24 3.01 -3.09 3.50
CA LEU A 24 2.01 -2.72 2.50
C LEU A 24 1.91 -1.20 2.31
N GLY A 25 2.00 -0.43 3.39
CA GLY A 25 2.02 1.04 3.33
C GLY A 25 3.21 1.57 2.52
N LYS A 26 4.41 1.03 2.75
CA LYS A 26 5.61 1.38 1.99
C LYS A 26 5.48 0.98 0.52
N SER A 27 5.08 -0.27 0.26
CA SER A 27 4.90 -0.77 -1.11
C SER A 27 3.85 0.01 -1.89
N LEU A 28 2.73 0.40 -1.26
CA LEU A 28 1.73 1.24 -1.89
C LEU A 28 2.31 2.60 -2.30
N ARG A 29 3.10 3.23 -1.42
CA ARG A 29 3.72 4.53 -1.70
C ARG A 29 4.69 4.44 -2.88
N GLU A 30 5.53 3.41 -2.91
CA GLU A 30 6.48 3.17 -4.01
C GLU A 30 5.73 2.94 -5.32
N GLN A 31 4.74 2.05 -5.32
CA GLN A 31 3.94 1.73 -6.51
C GLN A 31 3.15 2.94 -7.02
N TYR A 32 2.61 3.75 -6.12
CA TYR A 32 1.89 4.97 -6.48
C TYR A 32 2.82 6.03 -7.09
N ASN A 33 4.03 6.20 -6.55
CA ASN A 33 5.01 7.10 -7.16
C ASN A 33 5.37 6.65 -8.58
N GLU A 34 5.61 5.34 -8.78
CA GLU A 34 5.85 4.75 -10.10
C GLU A 34 4.66 4.98 -11.05
N TYR A 35 3.43 4.78 -10.56
CA TYR A 35 2.21 5.03 -11.31
C TYR A 35 2.10 6.49 -11.77
N CYS A 36 2.36 7.45 -10.88
CA CYS A 36 2.34 8.88 -11.23
C CYS A 36 3.39 9.23 -12.28
N LEU A 37 4.61 8.69 -12.17
CA LEU A 37 5.68 8.92 -13.14
C LEU A 37 5.32 8.33 -14.52
N LEU A 38 4.78 7.12 -14.56
CA LEU A 38 4.29 6.51 -15.80
C LEU A 38 3.12 7.30 -16.41
N GLY A 39 2.23 7.86 -15.57
CA GLY A 39 1.13 8.70 -16.04
C GLY A 39 1.60 9.97 -16.75
N ILE A 40 2.62 10.65 -16.20
CA ILE A 40 3.25 11.82 -16.84
C ILE A 40 3.84 11.43 -18.20
N HIS A 41 4.60 10.34 -18.28
CA HIS A 41 5.17 9.88 -19.54
C HIS A 41 4.12 9.45 -20.56
N HIS A 42 3.05 8.78 -20.12
CA HIS A 42 1.94 8.40 -20.99
C HIS A 42 1.23 9.63 -21.57
N GLU A 43 1.00 10.67 -20.77
CA GLU A 43 0.39 11.93 -21.22
C GLU A 43 1.32 12.70 -22.17
N GLU A 44 2.61 12.81 -21.85
CA GLU A 44 3.62 13.46 -22.70
C GLU A 44 3.75 12.81 -24.08
N ILE A 45 3.67 11.48 -24.14
CA ILE A 45 3.73 10.71 -25.40
C ILE A 45 2.43 10.89 -26.18
N SER A 46 1.27 10.77 -25.51
CA SER A 46 -0.03 10.98 -26.14
C SER A 46 -0.16 12.38 -26.77
N LEU A 47 0.40 13.41 -26.14
CA LEU A 47 0.42 14.78 -26.67
C LEU A 47 1.38 14.95 -27.86
N LYS A 48 2.48 14.20 -27.92
CA LYS A 48 3.46 14.24 -29.03
C LYS A 48 3.02 13.46 -30.25
N ILE A 49 2.25 12.38 -30.09
CA ILE A 49 1.77 11.55 -31.21
C ILE A 49 0.66 12.24 -32.01
N GLY A 50 0.02 13.25 -31.42
CA GLY A 50 -0.80 14.21 -32.16
C GLY A 50 -0.03 15.00 -33.24
N SER A 51 1.32 15.00 -33.23
CA SER A 51 2.14 15.74 -34.18
C SER A 51 2.93 14.90 -35.19
N ASP A 52 3.25 13.63 -34.93
CA ASP A 52 4.00 12.79 -35.89
C ASP A 52 3.57 11.32 -35.84
N GLN A 53 3.19 10.80 -37.01
CA GLN A 53 2.96 9.38 -37.26
C GLN A 53 4.30 8.63 -37.22
N ASP A 54 4.60 7.92 -36.14
CA ASP A 54 5.44 6.71 -36.20
C ASP A 54 5.24 5.83 -34.96
N LEU A 55 4.27 4.93 -35.08
CA LEU A 55 3.79 4.00 -34.07
C LEU A 55 4.50 2.65 -34.20
N ALA A 56 5.47 2.39 -33.33
CA ALA A 56 5.98 1.01 -33.12
C ALA A 56 6.34 0.67 -31.65
N ALA A 57 6.33 1.64 -30.74
CA ALA A 57 6.72 1.44 -29.32
C ALA A 57 5.60 1.69 -28.29
N GLU A 58 4.43 2.16 -28.72
CA GLU A 58 3.32 2.58 -27.85
C GLU A 58 2.55 1.50 -27.08
N PRO A 59 2.26 0.28 -27.62
CA PRO A 59 1.41 -0.66 -26.90
C PRO A 59 2.03 -1.10 -25.56
N THR A 60 3.36 -1.18 -25.50
CA THR A 60 4.09 -1.58 -24.31
C THR A 60 3.93 -0.59 -23.14
N LEU A 61 3.90 0.72 -23.40
CA LEU A 61 3.84 1.72 -22.32
C LEU A 61 2.44 1.85 -21.73
N SER A 62 1.41 1.75 -22.56
CA SER A 62 0.01 1.70 -22.10
C SER A 62 -0.26 0.43 -21.29
N GLU A 63 0.22 -0.73 -21.76
CA GLU A 63 0.12 -1.99 -21.01
C GLU A 63 0.86 -1.93 -19.67
N LEU A 64 2.07 -1.36 -19.63
CA LEU A 64 2.84 -1.15 -18.39
C LEU A 64 2.11 -0.21 -17.43
N PHE A 65 1.53 0.88 -17.94
CA PHE A 65 0.74 1.81 -17.13
C PHE A 65 -0.48 1.13 -16.50
N GLU A 66 -1.24 0.38 -17.29
CA GLU A 66 -2.41 -0.36 -16.82
C GLU A 66 -2.02 -1.42 -15.78
N MET A 67 -0.94 -2.17 -16.03
CA MET A 67 -0.41 -3.15 -15.07
C MET A 67 -0.02 -2.47 -13.75
N GLN A 68 0.66 -1.32 -13.81
CA GLN A 68 1.04 -0.58 -12.61
C GLN A 68 -0.18 -0.02 -11.86
N ARG A 69 -1.20 0.46 -12.58
CA ARG A 69 -2.48 0.90 -12.01
C ARG A 69 -3.17 -0.24 -11.25
N LEU A 70 -3.24 -1.42 -11.86
CA LEU A 70 -3.83 -2.62 -11.26
C LEU A 70 -3.05 -3.05 -10.01
N LYS A 71 -1.72 -3.06 -10.07
CA LYS A 71 -0.84 -3.40 -8.95
C LYS A 71 -1.04 -2.44 -7.77
N THR A 72 -1.03 -1.14 -8.04
CA THR A 72 -1.27 -0.09 -7.04
C THR A 72 -2.65 -0.26 -6.39
N THR A 73 -3.68 -0.50 -7.21
CA THR A 73 -5.06 -0.72 -6.74
C THR A 73 -5.18 -1.98 -5.88
N ALA A 74 -4.52 -3.07 -6.27
CA ALA A 74 -4.52 -4.32 -5.50
C ALA A 74 -3.83 -4.11 -4.13
N THR A 75 -2.67 -3.47 -4.10
CA THR A 75 -1.95 -3.16 -2.85
C THR A 75 -2.77 -2.22 -1.96
N HIS A 76 -3.47 -1.23 -2.53
CA HIS A 76 -4.38 -0.34 -1.79
C HIS A 76 -5.49 -1.13 -1.08
N ARG A 77 -6.15 -2.03 -1.81
CA ARG A 77 -7.20 -2.91 -1.25
C ARG A 77 -6.66 -3.82 -0.15
N LEU A 78 -5.48 -4.41 -0.34
CA LEU A 78 -4.82 -5.24 0.68
C LEU A 78 -4.48 -4.43 1.92
N LEU A 79 -3.92 -3.23 1.78
CA LEU A 79 -3.62 -2.34 2.90
C LEU A 79 -4.89 -1.97 3.67
N MET A 80 -5.99 -1.66 2.96
CA MET A 80 -7.28 -1.35 3.59
C MET A 80 -7.82 -2.54 4.39
N ARG A 81 -7.69 -3.76 3.84
CA ARG A 81 -8.08 -4.98 4.54
C ARG A 81 -7.26 -5.19 5.80
N GLU A 82 -5.94 -5.18 5.71
CA GLU A 82 -5.05 -5.39 6.87
C GLU A 82 -5.21 -4.29 7.92
N TYR A 83 -5.51 -3.06 7.50
CA TYR A 83 -5.86 -1.97 8.41
C TYR A 83 -7.07 -2.33 9.27
N HIS A 84 -8.15 -2.79 8.65
CA HIS A 84 -9.35 -3.20 9.38
C HIS A 84 -9.11 -4.42 10.26
N GLU A 85 -8.36 -5.41 9.78
CA GLU A 85 -8.04 -6.60 10.57
C GLU A 85 -7.19 -6.26 11.81
N LEU A 86 -6.18 -5.39 11.68
CA LEU A 86 -5.38 -4.95 12.82
C LEU A 86 -6.21 -4.09 13.79
N LEU A 87 -7.06 -3.19 13.28
CA LEU A 87 -7.94 -2.37 14.12
C LEU A 87 -8.90 -3.24 14.93
N ALA A 88 -9.56 -4.21 14.30
CA ALA A 88 -10.44 -5.16 14.98
C ALA A 88 -9.67 -5.96 16.04
N TYR A 89 -8.50 -6.48 15.68
CA TYR A 89 -7.64 -7.22 16.60
C TYR A 89 -7.22 -6.38 17.82
N MET A 90 -6.92 -5.10 17.62
CA MET A 90 -6.60 -4.16 18.70
C MET A 90 -7.80 -3.92 19.63
N MET A 91 -9.01 -3.82 19.09
CA MET A 91 -10.21 -3.66 19.92
C MET A 91 -10.53 -4.92 20.73
N ASP A 92 -10.32 -6.10 20.13
CA ASP A 92 -10.53 -7.40 20.78
C ASP A 92 -9.50 -7.73 21.88
N LYS A 93 -8.44 -6.92 22.01
CA LYS A 93 -7.32 -7.12 22.94
C LYS A 93 -7.12 -5.88 23.80
N SER A 94 -8.21 -5.43 24.42
CA SER A 94 -8.25 -4.24 25.28
C SER A 94 -7.37 -4.33 26.53
N ASP A 95 -7.08 -5.54 26.97
CA ASP A 95 -6.12 -5.87 28.02
C ASP A 95 -4.68 -5.45 27.68
N LEU A 96 -4.35 -5.30 26.39
CA LEU A 96 -3.02 -4.94 25.92
C LEU A 96 -2.88 -3.48 25.46
N TRP A 97 -3.86 -2.62 25.73
CA TRP A 97 -3.83 -1.22 25.26
C TRP A 97 -2.67 -0.38 25.81
N ASP A 98 -2.13 -0.75 26.97
CA ASP A 98 -0.96 -0.08 27.55
C ASP A 98 0.37 -0.73 27.13
N SER A 99 0.32 -1.75 26.26
CA SER A 99 1.52 -2.43 25.78
C SER A 99 2.29 -1.60 24.74
N PRO A 100 3.63 -1.72 24.67
CA PRO A 100 4.42 -1.11 23.61
C PRO A 100 3.95 -1.51 22.20
N GLU A 101 3.48 -2.75 22.04
CA GLU A 101 2.99 -3.29 20.78
C GLU A 101 1.69 -2.63 20.32
N TYR A 102 0.79 -2.30 21.25
CA TYR A 102 -0.40 -1.52 20.93
C TYR A 102 -0.04 -0.13 20.39
N PHE A 103 0.90 0.58 21.02
CA PHE A 103 1.33 1.89 20.54
C PHE A 103 2.00 1.83 19.16
N LYS A 104 2.82 0.81 18.90
CA LYS A 104 3.39 0.56 17.57
C LYS A 104 2.32 0.29 16.53
N ALA A 105 1.33 -0.55 16.85
CA ALA A 105 0.20 -0.86 15.98
C ALA A 105 -0.65 0.39 15.69
N LYS A 106 -0.93 1.21 16.71
CA LYS A 106 -1.64 2.49 16.56
C LYS A 106 -0.90 3.45 15.63
N ALA A 107 0.41 3.58 15.77
CA ALA A 107 1.23 4.40 14.88
C ALA A 107 1.18 3.89 13.44
N ALA A 108 1.25 2.56 13.24
CA ALA A 108 1.14 1.94 11.93
C ALA A 108 -0.24 2.15 11.28
N LEU A 109 -1.33 2.07 12.06
CA LEU A 109 -2.69 2.41 11.58
C LEU A 109 -2.77 3.88 11.12
N GLY A 110 -2.15 4.80 11.86
CA GLY A 110 -2.08 6.21 11.47
C GLY A 110 -1.34 6.41 10.15
N ALA A 111 -0.18 5.78 9.99
CA ALA A 111 0.59 5.82 8.75
C ALA A 111 -0.16 5.18 7.56
N ALA A 112 -0.81 4.03 7.79
CA ALA A 112 -1.64 3.36 6.79
C ALA A 112 -2.82 4.24 6.35
N THR A 113 -3.50 4.90 7.29
CA THR A 113 -4.59 5.85 6.98
C THR A 113 -4.09 6.98 6.09
N HIS A 114 -2.92 7.54 6.40
CA HIS A 114 -2.31 8.57 5.56
C HIS A 114 -2.05 8.04 4.14
N ASN A 115 -1.37 6.89 4.01
CA ASN A 115 -1.06 6.27 2.72
C ASN A 115 -2.31 5.94 1.90
N LEU A 116 -3.36 5.39 2.52
CA LEU A 116 -4.63 5.09 1.86
C LEU A 116 -5.31 6.33 1.29
N ARG A 117 -5.16 7.49 1.94
CA ARG A 117 -5.73 8.77 1.46
C ARG A 117 -4.92 9.38 0.33
N VAL A 118 -3.58 9.40 0.46
CA VAL A 118 -2.70 10.09 -0.50
C VAL A 118 -2.40 9.25 -1.74
N CYS A 119 -2.45 7.93 -1.63
CA CYS A 119 -2.20 6.99 -2.72
C CYS A 119 -3.51 6.41 -3.27
N ALA A 120 -4.56 7.23 -3.37
CA ALA A 120 -5.80 6.82 -3.99
C ALA A 120 -5.55 6.63 -5.50
N PRO A 121 -5.76 5.42 -6.05
CA PRO A 121 -5.83 5.28 -7.50
C PRO A 121 -6.97 6.19 -7.94
N THR A 122 -6.66 7.24 -8.69
CA THR A 122 -7.69 8.11 -9.26
C THR A 122 -8.67 7.23 -10.04
N LYS A 123 -9.95 7.59 -9.94
CA LYS A 123 -11.08 6.88 -10.57
C LYS A 123 -10.74 6.57 -12.05
N PRO A 124 -11.15 5.41 -12.59
CA PRO A 124 -11.34 5.35 -14.04
C PRO A 124 -12.32 6.49 -14.38
N MET A 125 -11.97 7.33 -15.34
CA MET A 125 -13.01 8.14 -15.99
C MET A 125 -13.90 7.13 -16.71
N ASP A 126 -15.11 6.93 -16.16
CA ASP A 126 -16.21 6.30 -16.87
C ASP A 126 -16.58 7.14 -18.10
#